data_AF-A0A848U9A9-F1
#
_entry.id   AF-A0A848U9A9-F1
#
_cell.length_a   1.000
_cell.length_b   1.000
_cell.length_c   1.000
_cell.angle_alpha   90.00
_cell.angle_beta   90.00
_cell.angle_gamma   90.00
#
_symmetry.space_group_name_H-M   'P 1'
#
loop_
_entity.id
_entity.type
_entity.pdbx_description
1 polymer ?
#
loop_
_entity_poly.entity_id
_entity_poly.type
_entity_poly.pdbx_seq_one_letter_code
_entity_poly.pdbx_strand_id
1 'polypeptide(L)'
;QICSGGFLVDAPFSPQRVSELAKMDGAIILSTDGNRIARANVHLVPDPTVPTSETGTRHRTAERVARSLDVPVVSASEEMGVINVYAGGLKRQLQEVGRLLDRANQALQTLERYKARLDDAIHNLTALEIEDVVTVRDVVTVVQRGEMVARIADEIETMIIELGVDARLLRLQLDEIYTDIDEEVDLVVADYLPPHRHVEDTLAEMARLRDDDVLDARMALSTMHLGDAGLDDETAPRGLRLLRRVSKLSPEVASSIVDRFGGLARLQRVTIDDLVAVDGVDADIAQSVKETLARVTEDAILGQYS
;
A
#
# COMPACT_ATOMS: atom_id res chain seq x y z
N GLN A 1 14.69 -16.35 -36.85
CA GLN A 1 13.51 -15.77 -37.52
C GLN A 1 12.27 -16.38 -36.87
N ILE A 2 11.42 -15.58 -36.19
CA ILE A 2 10.30 -16.10 -35.37
C ILE A 2 8.95 -16.06 -36.11
N CYS A 3 8.79 -15.21 -37.12
CA CYS A 3 7.55 -15.13 -37.90
C CYS A 3 7.70 -15.82 -39.26
N SER A 4 6.73 -16.66 -39.63
CA SER A 4 6.61 -17.30 -40.94
C SER A 4 5.18 -17.18 -41.48
N GLY A 5 5.02 -17.11 -42.79
CA GLY A 5 3.70 -16.96 -43.42
C GLY A 5 2.99 -15.64 -43.09
N GLY A 6 1.65 -15.68 -43.15
CA GLY A 6 0.77 -14.54 -42.95
C GLY A 6 0.80 -13.51 -44.08
N PHE A 7 0.05 -12.43 -43.89
CA PHE A 7 -0.02 -11.32 -44.84
C PHE A 7 0.09 -9.96 -44.12
N LEU A 8 0.54 -8.95 -44.87
CA LEU A 8 0.60 -7.58 -44.40
C LEU A 8 -0.82 -7.02 -44.35
N VAL A 9 -1.20 -6.47 -43.20
CA VAL A 9 -2.48 -5.76 -43.01
C VAL A 9 -2.24 -4.25 -43.08
N ASP A 10 -1.22 -3.78 -42.36
CA ASP A 10 -0.82 -2.37 -42.22
C ASP A 10 -2.01 -1.39 -42.10
N ALA A 11 -2.85 -1.63 -41.11
CA ALA A 11 -4.06 -0.82 -40.90
C ALA A 11 -4.18 -0.33 -39.45
N PRO A 12 -4.93 0.77 -39.20
CA PRO A 12 -5.25 1.20 -37.85
C PRO A 12 -5.96 0.11 -37.05
N PHE A 13 -5.66 0.04 -35.76
CA PHE A 13 -6.33 -0.85 -34.81
C PHE A 13 -7.80 -0.46 -34.64
N SER A 14 -8.67 -1.46 -34.59
CA SER A 14 -9.98 -1.35 -33.95
C SER A 14 -10.37 -2.70 -33.37
N PRO A 15 -11.17 -2.75 -32.28
CA PRO A 15 -11.63 -4.02 -31.70
C PRO A 15 -12.33 -4.91 -32.73
N GLN A 16 -13.14 -4.33 -33.62
CA GLN A 16 -13.82 -5.06 -34.70
C GLN A 16 -12.83 -5.68 -35.68
N ARG A 17 -11.78 -4.95 -36.09
CA ARG A 17 -10.76 -5.49 -37.02
C ARG A 17 -10.00 -6.65 -36.42
N VAL A 18 -9.60 -6.54 -35.15
CA VAL A 18 -8.91 -7.64 -34.45
C VAL A 18 -9.83 -8.84 -34.31
N SER A 19 -11.10 -8.64 -33.96
CA SER A 19 -12.10 -9.70 -33.88
C SER A 19 -12.29 -10.44 -35.21
N GLU A 20 -12.41 -9.70 -36.33
CA GLU A 20 -12.53 -10.32 -37.66
C GLU A 20 -11.28 -11.10 -38.07
N LEU A 21 -10.08 -10.55 -37.83
CA LEU A 21 -8.82 -11.22 -38.14
C LEU A 21 -8.57 -12.45 -37.25
N ALA A 22 -9.07 -12.43 -36.01
CA ALA A 22 -8.93 -13.54 -35.07
C ALA A 22 -9.75 -14.78 -35.45
N LYS A 23 -10.67 -14.66 -36.43
CA LYS A 23 -11.37 -15.81 -37.03
C LYS A 23 -10.45 -16.67 -37.92
N MET A 24 -9.30 -16.13 -38.31
CA MET A 24 -8.27 -16.86 -39.04
C MET A 24 -7.34 -17.58 -38.06
N ASP A 25 -6.73 -18.67 -38.51
CA ASP A 25 -5.67 -19.34 -37.75
C ASP A 25 -4.41 -18.46 -37.62
N GLY A 26 -3.56 -18.81 -36.66
CA GLY A 26 -2.27 -18.14 -36.45
C GLY A 26 -2.32 -16.94 -35.52
N ALA A 27 -1.32 -16.07 -35.63
CA ALA A 27 -1.13 -14.91 -34.78
C ALA A 27 -1.38 -13.60 -35.52
N ILE A 28 -1.77 -12.59 -34.75
CA ILE A 28 -1.90 -11.19 -35.17
C ILE A 28 -0.73 -10.43 -34.55
N ILE A 29 -0.04 -9.61 -35.36
CA ILE A 29 1.07 -8.77 -34.91
C ILE A 29 0.59 -7.33 -34.89
N LEU A 30 0.64 -6.71 -33.72
CA LEU A 30 0.35 -5.30 -33.51
C LEU A 30 1.65 -4.48 -33.45
N SER A 31 1.56 -3.17 -33.67
CA SER A 31 2.62 -2.24 -33.34
C SER A 31 2.82 -2.15 -31.82
N THR A 32 4.00 -1.72 -31.39
CA THR A 32 4.37 -1.62 -29.96
C THR A 32 3.44 -0.70 -29.16
N ASP A 33 2.92 0.35 -29.80
CA ASP A 33 1.94 1.29 -29.23
C ASP A 33 0.49 0.78 -29.30
N GLY A 34 0.25 -0.41 -29.88
CA GLY A 34 -1.08 -1.00 -30.03
C GLY A 34 -1.97 -0.34 -31.09
N ASN A 35 -1.51 0.70 -31.76
CA ASN A 35 -2.37 1.54 -32.63
C ASN A 35 -2.53 1.00 -34.05
N ARG A 36 -1.71 0.03 -34.48
CA ARG A 36 -1.77 -0.54 -35.83
C ARG A 36 -1.68 -2.07 -35.80
N ILE A 37 -2.35 -2.69 -36.76
CA ILE A 37 -2.25 -4.11 -37.06
C ILE A 37 -1.27 -4.27 -38.21
N ALA A 38 -0.09 -4.82 -37.92
CA ALA A 38 0.97 -5.00 -38.89
C ALA A 38 0.70 -6.23 -39.79
N ARG A 39 0.42 -7.38 -39.18
CA ARG A 39 0.23 -8.66 -39.87
C ARG A 39 -0.85 -9.50 -39.21
N ALA A 40 -1.45 -10.39 -39.98
CA ALA A 40 -2.38 -11.42 -39.50
C ALA A 40 -2.07 -12.78 -40.14
N ASN A 41 -2.65 -13.84 -39.57
CA ASN A 41 -2.42 -15.22 -39.98
C ASN A 41 -0.93 -15.62 -39.99
N VAL A 42 -0.17 -15.09 -39.02
CA VAL A 42 1.27 -15.34 -38.90
C VAL A 42 1.50 -16.63 -38.12
N HIS A 43 2.34 -17.52 -38.63
CA HIS A 43 2.79 -18.68 -37.89
C HIS A 43 4.06 -18.33 -37.10
N LEU A 44 3.93 -18.33 -35.77
CA LEU A 44 5.01 -18.05 -34.83
C LEU A 44 5.81 -19.32 -34.53
N VAL A 45 7.12 -19.26 -34.78
CA VAL A 45 8.06 -20.38 -34.61
C VAL A 45 9.19 -19.92 -33.67
N PRO A 46 8.94 -19.84 -32.35
CA PRO A 46 9.97 -19.52 -31.37
C PRO A 46 10.96 -20.69 -31.20
N ASP A 47 12.12 -20.41 -30.59
CA ASP A 47 13.12 -21.43 -30.29
C ASP A 47 12.52 -22.52 -29.38
N PRO A 48 12.54 -23.81 -29.78
CA PRO A 48 11.95 -24.90 -29.01
C PRO A 48 12.69 -25.20 -27.70
N THR A 49 13.93 -24.73 -27.54
CA THR A 49 14.76 -24.90 -26.34
C THR A 49 14.38 -23.93 -25.22
N VAL A 50 13.64 -22.86 -25.53
CA VAL A 50 13.16 -21.91 -24.51
C VAL A 50 12.20 -22.63 -23.56
N PRO A 51 12.48 -22.58 -22.24
CA PRO A 51 11.66 -23.27 -21.24
C PRO A 51 10.24 -22.69 -21.23
N THR A 52 9.27 -23.57 -21.02
CA THR A 52 7.86 -23.23 -20.92
C THR A 52 7.18 -24.17 -19.93
N SER A 53 6.28 -23.64 -19.12
CA SER A 53 5.43 -24.41 -18.21
C SER A 53 4.04 -24.69 -18.78
N GLU A 54 3.74 -24.15 -19.97
CA GLU A 54 2.44 -24.29 -20.60
C GLU A 54 2.27 -25.65 -21.28
N THR A 55 1.04 -26.16 -21.30
CA THR A 55 0.71 -27.47 -21.88
C THR A 55 0.13 -27.37 -23.30
N GLY A 56 -0.56 -26.26 -23.63
CA GLY A 56 -1.16 -26.03 -24.95
C GLY A 56 -0.21 -25.41 -25.96
N THR A 57 -0.28 -25.81 -27.25
CA THR A 57 0.60 -25.30 -28.31
C THR A 57 0.55 -23.77 -28.43
N ARG A 58 -0.65 -23.18 -28.37
CA ARG A 58 -0.85 -21.71 -28.38
C ARG A 58 -0.14 -21.03 -27.21
N HIS A 59 -0.32 -21.53 -26.00
CA HIS A 59 0.25 -20.95 -24.79
C HIS A 59 1.77 -21.14 -24.71
N ARG A 60 2.28 -22.31 -25.09
CA ARG A 60 3.72 -22.58 -25.22
C ARG A 60 4.39 -21.63 -26.21
N THR A 61 3.76 -21.44 -27.38
CA THR A 61 4.26 -20.50 -28.38
C THR A 61 4.23 -19.07 -27.83
N ALA A 62 3.15 -18.65 -27.18
CA ALA A 62 3.04 -17.32 -26.59
C ALA A 62 4.12 -17.04 -25.54
N GLU A 63 4.31 -17.94 -24.58
CA GLU A 63 5.32 -17.80 -23.52
C GLU A 63 6.74 -17.75 -24.12
N ARG A 64 7.04 -18.64 -25.07
CA ARG A 64 8.36 -18.68 -25.69
C ARG A 64 8.65 -17.46 -26.55
N VAL A 65 7.66 -16.95 -27.29
CA VAL A 65 7.81 -15.72 -28.07
C VAL A 65 8.06 -14.53 -27.14
N ALA A 66 7.27 -14.41 -26.07
CA ALA A 66 7.44 -13.33 -25.09
C ALA A 66 8.85 -13.35 -24.47
N ARG A 67 9.34 -14.54 -24.07
CA ARG A 67 10.70 -14.70 -23.53
C ARG A 67 11.82 -14.48 -24.56
N SER A 68 11.59 -14.86 -25.82
CA SER A 68 12.63 -14.79 -26.87
C SER A 68 12.83 -13.38 -27.40
N LEU A 69 11.78 -12.57 -27.44
CA LEU A 69 11.77 -11.25 -28.05
C LEU A 69 11.62 -10.10 -27.05
N ASP A 70 11.36 -10.41 -25.79
CA ASP A 70 11.05 -9.44 -24.74
C ASP A 70 9.92 -8.48 -25.15
N VAL A 71 8.85 -9.07 -25.69
CA VAL A 71 7.63 -8.35 -26.10
C VAL A 71 6.42 -8.94 -25.41
N PRO A 72 5.39 -8.12 -25.07
CA PRO A 72 4.13 -8.64 -24.56
C PRO A 72 3.45 -9.54 -25.60
N VAL A 73 3.01 -10.73 -25.18
CA VAL A 73 2.21 -11.63 -26.00
C VAL A 73 0.92 -11.97 -25.29
N VAL A 74 -0.20 -11.83 -25.98
CA VAL A 74 -1.53 -12.18 -25.46
C VAL A 74 -2.01 -13.46 -26.13
N SER A 75 -2.49 -14.41 -25.33
CA SER A 75 -3.19 -15.60 -25.83
C SER A 75 -4.63 -15.60 -25.30
N ALA A 76 -5.61 -15.66 -26.20
CA ALA A 76 -6.99 -15.94 -25.85
C ALA A 76 -7.30 -17.42 -26.14
N SER A 77 -7.87 -18.14 -25.18
CA SER A 77 -8.34 -19.52 -25.34
C SER A 77 -9.86 -19.53 -25.26
N GLU A 78 -10.51 -19.91 -26.37
CA GLU A 78 -11.97 -20.07 -26.43
C GLU A 78 -12.42 -21.25 -25.57
N GLU A 79 -11.72 -22.39 -25.65
CA GLU A 79 -12.05 -23.61 -24.89
C GLU A 79 -12.03 -23.40 -23.37
N MET A 80 -11.06 -22.61 -22.89
CA MET A 80 -10.91 -22.34 -21.46
C MET A 80 -11.62 -21.05 -21.02
N GLY A 81 -12.03 -20.18 -21.96
CA GLY A 81 -12.60 -18.87 -21.66
C GLY A 81 -11.62 -17.92 -20.96
N VAL A 82 -10.31 -18.04 -21.24
CA VAL A 82 -9.27 -17.28 -20.53
C VAL A 82 -8.38 -16.47 -21.46
N ILE A 83 -7.95 -15.31 -20.99
CA ILE A 83 -6.93 -14.49 -21.64
C ILE A 83 -5.69 -14.48 -20.75
N ASN A 84 -4.54 -14.84 -21.33
CA ASN A 84 -3.25 -14.78 -20.65
C ASN A 84 -2.35 -13.75 -21.35
N VAL A 85 -1.64 -12.96 -20.54
CA VAL A 85 -0.60 -12.03 -20.96
C VAL A 85 0.75 -12.59 -20.50
N TYR A 86 1.70 -12.64 -21.41
CA TYR A 86 3.09 -13.04 -21.16
C TYR A 86 4.01 -11.86 -21.43
N ALA A 87 4.79 -11.44 -20.43
CA ALA A 87 5.74 -10.34 -20.55
C ALA A 87 6.84 -10.45 -19.48
N GLY A 88 8.10 -10.12 -19.82
CA GLY A 88 9.20 -10.11 -18.84
C GLY A 88 9.44 -11.46 -18.14
N GLY A 89 9.12 -12.57 -18.80
CA GLY A 89 9.19 -13.92 -18.20
C GLY A 89 8.05 -14.26 -17.23
N LEU A 90 7.10 -13.34 -17.01
CA LEU A 90 5.92 -13.53 -16.18
C LEU A 90 4.69 -13.87 -17.02
N LYS A 91 3.74 -14.56 -16.40
CA LYS A 91 2.41 -14.86 -16.94
C LYS A 91 1.35 -14.26 -16.02
N ARG A 92 0.41 -13.52 -16.58
CA ARG A 92 -0.79 -13.02 -15.88
C ARG A 92 -2.03 -13.47 -16.63
N GLN A 93 -2.90 -14.21 -15.96
CA GLN A 93 -4.23 -14.50 -16.47
C GLN A 93 -5.14 -13.32 -16.12
N LEU A 94 -5.81 -12.74 -17.11
CA LEU A 94 -6.79 -11.67 -16.89
C LEU A 94 -8.05 -12.24 -16.27
N GLN A 95 -8.59 -11.55 -15.26
CA GLN A 95 -9.87 -11.90 -14.66
C GLN A 95 -11.02 -11.22 -15.39
N GLU A 96 -12.18 -11.86 -15.37
CA GLU A 96 -13.41 -11.22 -15.81
C GLU A 96 -13.75 -10.05 -14.89
N VAL A 97 -14.18 -8.92 -15.48
CA VAL A 97 -14.46 -7.67 -14.76
C VAL A 97 -15.42 -7.88 -13.59
N GLY A 98 -16.52 -8.63 -13.79
CA GLY A 98 -17.49 -8.90 -12.72
C GLY A 98 -16.88 -9.63 -11.52
N ARG A 99 -16.09 -10.68 -11.79
CA ARG A 99 -15.40 -11.44 -10.73
C ARG A 99 -14.37 -10.59 -9.99
N LEU A 100 -13.65 -9.73 -10.72
CA LEU A 100 -12.65 -8.85 -10.14
C LEU A 100 -13.31 -7.75 -9.27
N LEU A 101 -14.43 -7.18 -9.72
CA LEU A 101 -15.25 -6.25 -8.92
C LEU A 101 -15.77 -6.90 -7.64
N ASP A 102 -16.30 -8.13 -7.71
CA ASP A 102 -16.80 -8.84 -6.53
C ASP A 102 -15.70 -9.05 -5.49
N ARG A 103 -14.50 -9.46 -5.94
CA ARG A 103 -13.33 -9.60 -5.06
C ARG A 103 -12.88 -8.27 -4.47
N ALA A 104 -12.84 -7.21 -5.27
CA ALA A 104 -12.45 -5.89 -4.81
C ALA A 104 -13.41 -5.34 -3.76
N ASN A 105 -14.73 -5.53 -3.94
CA ASN A 105 -15.74 -5.16 -2.95
C ASN A 105 -15.58 -5.94 -1.64
N GLN A 106 -15.24 -7.24 -1.71
CA GLN A 106 -14.96 -8.06 -0.52
C GLN A 106 -13.69 -7.59 0.21
N ALA A 107 -12.64 -7.24 -0.54
CA ALA A 107 -11.42 -6.70 0.01
C ALA A 107 -11.67 -5.34 0.68
N LEU A 108 -12.45 -4.45 0.05
CA LEU A 108 -12.83 -3.16 0.61
C LEU A 108 -13.59 -3.30 1.94
N GLN A 109 -14.59 -4.18 2.01
CA GLN A 109 -15.28 -4.48 3.28
C GLN A 109 -14.34 -5.06 4.34
N THR A 110 -13.29 -5.77 3.91
CA THR A 110 -12.27 -6.29 4.83
C THR A 110 -11.38 -5.15 5.32
N LEU A 111 -10.97 -4.25 4.44
CA LEU A 111 -10.22 -3.04 4.76
C LEU A 111 -10.95 -2.21 5.81
N GLU A 112 -12.26 -1.93 5.63
CA GLU A 112 -13.08 -1.19 6.60
C GLU A 112 -13.05 -1.83 8.00
N ARG A 113 -13.15 -3.16 8.08
CA ARG A 113 -13.08 -3.88 9.37
C ARG A 113 -11.70 -3.81 10.01
N TYR A 114 -10.63 -3.84 9.22
CA TYR A 114 -9.26 -3.72 9.73
C TYR A 114 -8.94 -2.29 10.14
N LYS A 115 -9.43 -1.29 9.38
CA LYS A 115 -9.39 0.12 9.77
C LYS A 115 -10.05 0.33 11.12
N ALA A 116 -11.28 -0.14 11.33
CA ALA A 116 -11.96 0.04 12.62
C ALA A 116 -11.14 -0.52 13.79
N ARG A 117 -10.50 -1.69 13.61
CA ARG A 117 -9.62 -2.27 14.63
C ARG A 117 -8.32 -1.49 14.84
N LEU A 118 -7.81 -0.85 13.79
CA LEU A 118 -6.66 0.04 13.88
C LEU A 118 -7.02 1.32 14.62
N ASP A 119 -8.16 1.94 14.29
CA ASP A 119 -8.69 3.11 14.98
C ASP A 119 -8.85 2.81 16.49
N ASP A 120 -9.43 1.65 16.84
CA ASP A 120 -9.55 1.18 18.24
C ASP A 120 -8.18 1.04 18.91
N ALA A 121 -7.19 0.46 18.21
CA ALA A 121 -5.84 0.28 18.74
C ALA A 121 -5.12 1.63 18.96
N ILE A 122 -5.27 2.58 18.03
CA ILE A 122 -4.73 3.95 18.15
C ILE A 122 -5.40 4.69 19.29
N HIS A 123 -6.72 4.54 19.47
CA HIS A 123 -7.45 5.15 20.57
C HIS A 123 -6.95 4.62 21.92
N ASN A 124 -6.81 3.30 22.05
CA ASN A 124 -6.26 2.68 23.25
C ASN A 124 -4.82 3.12 23.53
N LEU A 125 -3.96 3.14 22.50
CA LEU A 125 -2.59 3.65 22.63
C LEU A 125 -2.59 5.10 23.12
N THR A 126 -3.45 5.96 22.57
CA THR A 126 -3.57 7.36 23.00
C THR A 126 -3.92 7.49 24.47
N ALA A 127 -4.82 6.65 25.00
CA ALA A 127 -5.16 6.65 26.41
C ALA A 127 -3.95 6.26 27.30
N LEU A 128 -3.22 5.22 26.92
CA LEU A 128 -2.01 4.78 27.63
C LEU A 128 -0.89 5.83 27.57
N GLU A 129 -0.76 6.54 26.44
CA GLU A 129 0.21 7.63 26.25
C GLU A 129 -0.05 8.82 27.16
N ILE A 130 -1.32 9.15 27.40
CA ILE A 130 -1.72 10.23 28.31
C ILE A 130 -1.46 9.86 29.76
N GLU A 131 -1.69 8.59 30.11
CA GLU A 131 -1.43 8.06 31.45
C GLU A 131 0.04 7.76 31.72
N ASP A 132 0.90 7.85 30.71
CA ASP A 132 2.35 7.58 30.79
C ASP A 132 2.67 6.14 31.21
N VAL A 133 1.90 5.17 30.68
CA VAL A 133 1.99 3.73 31.02
C VAL A 133 2.06 2.82 29.78
N VAL A 134 2.58 3.35 28.66
CA VAL A 134 2.67 2.61 27.39
C VAL A 134 3.73 1.51 27.48
N THR A 135 3.42 0.34 26.95
CA THR A 135 4.40 -0.72 26.72
C THR A 135 4.75 -0.86 25.24
N VAL A 136 5.91 -1.45 24.95
CA VAL A 136 6.33 -1.75 23.57
C VAL A 136 5.29 -2.59 22.83
N ARG A 137 4.60 -3.50 23.53
CA ARG A 137 3.51 -4.32 22.98
C ARG A 137 2.36 -3.49 22.43
N ASP A 138 1.99 -2.40 23.10
CA ASP A 138 0.89 -1.53 22.67
C ASP A 138 1.23 -0.86 21.33
N VAL A 139 2.48 -0.38 21.21
CA VAL A 139 3.02 0.21 19.98
C VAL A 139 3.07 -0.82 18.86
N VAL A 140 3.65 -1.99 19.12
CA VAL A 140 3.73 -3.08 18.13
C VAL A 140 2.34 -3.47 17.64
N THR A 141 1.34 -3.51 18.53
CA THR A 141 -0.04 -3.85 18.15
C THR A 141 -0.60 -2.86 17.13
N VAL A 142 -0.39 -1.56 17.32
CA VAL A 142 -0.83 -0.53 16.36
C VAL A 142 -0.10 -0.70 15.02
N VAL A 143 1.22 -0.85 15.03
CA VAL A 143 2.02 -1.01 13.80
C VAL A 143 1.63 -2.26 13.03
N GLN A 144 1.40 -3.40 13.71
CA GLN A 144 0.90 -4.62 13.08
C GLN A 144 -0.46 -4.40 12.41
N ARG A 145 -1.38 -3.67 13.06
CA ARG A 145 -2.70 -3.39 12.48
C ARG A 145 -2.59 -2.43 11.28
N GLY A 146 -1.73 -1.42 11.35
CA GLY A 146 -1.40 -0.52 10.24
C GLY A 146 -0.90 -1.29 9.03
N GLU A 147 0.09 -2.17 9.24
CA GLU A 147 0.66 -3.01 8.20
C GLU A 147 -0.40 -3.93 7.54
N MET A 148 -1.31 -4.51 8.32
CA MET A 148 -2.39 -5.33 7.77
C MET A 148 -3.37 -4.51 6.92
N VAL A 149 -3.63 -3.24 7.29
CA VAL A 149 -4.44 -2.32 6.49
C VAL A 149 -3.74 -1.98 5.18
N ALA A 150 -2.44 -1.62 5.24
CA ALA A 150 -1.63 -1.31 4.05
C ALA A 150 -1.61 -2.47 3.04
N ARG A 151 -1.42 -3.71 3.49
CA ARG A 151 -1.44 -4.90 2.61
C ARG A 151 -2.76 -5.09 1.87
N ILE A 152 -3.88 -4.87 2.57
CA ILE A 152 -5.20 -4.99 1.95
C ILE A 152 -5.42 -3.86 0.94
N ALA A 153 -4.96 -2.63 1.26
CA ALA A 153 -5.00 -1.51 0.34
C ALA A 153 -4.20 -1.80 -0.95
N ASP A 154 -2.96 -2.29 -0.83
CA ASP A 154 -2.11 -2.69 -1.97
C ASP A 154 -2.76 -3.77 -2.85
N GLU A 155 -3.46 -4.75 -2.24
CA GLU A 155 -4.20 -5.76 -2.99
C GLU A 155 -5.36 -5.11 -3.78
N ILE A 156 -6.08 -4.16 -3.18
CA ILE A 156 -7.14 -3.40 -3.84
C ILE A 156 -6.59 -2.52 -4.95
N GLU A 157 -5.45 -1.84 -4.75
CA GLU A 157 -4.79 -1.05 -5.80
C GLU A 157 -4.44 -1.90 -7.02
N THR A 158 -3.92 -3.11 -6.79
CA THR A 158 -3.64 -4.06 -7.86
C THR A 158 -4.91 -4.41 -8.65
N MET A 159 -6.04 -4.60 -7.96
CA MET A 159 -7.35 -4.84 -8.60
C MET A 159 -7.87 -3.60 -9.34
N ILE A 160 -7.67 -2.39 -8.80
CA ILE A 160 -8.02 -1.13 -9.46
C ILE A 160 -7.26 -0.98 -10.79
N ILE A 161 -5.96 -1.30 -10.79
CA ILE A 161 -5.12 -1.26 -12.00
C ILE A 161 -5.66 -2.25 -13.05
N GLU A 162 -6.03 -3.47 -12.64
CA GLU A 162 -6.54 -4.49 -13.55
C GLU A 162 -7.97 -4.17 -14.07
N LEU A 163 -8.81 -3.50 -13.27
CA LEU A 163 -10.14 -3.02 -13.66
C LEU A 163 -10.10 -1.80 -14.60
N GLY A 164 -9.06 -0.97 -14.52
CA GLY A 164 -8.91 0.21 -15.36
C GLY A 164 -10.08 1.20 -15.23
N VAL A 165 -10.81 1.44 -16.33
CA VAL A 165 -11.91 2.43 -16.36
C VAL A 165 -13.09 2.07 -15.46
N ASP A 166 -13.30 0.78 -15.22
CA ASP A 166 -14.39 0.27 -14.37
C ASP A 166 -14.10 0.47 -12.88
N ALA A 167 -12.87 0.83 -12.51
CA ALA A 167 -12.42 0.98 -11.13
C ALA A 167 -12.75 2.33 -10.49
N ARG A 168 -13.37 3.27 -11.22
CA ARG A 168 -13.51 4.67 -10.77
C ARG A 168 -14.11 4.82 -9.36
N LEU A 169 -15.20 4.11 -9.07
CA LEU A 169 -15.86 4.19 -7.76
C LEU A 169 -15.02 3.53 -6.66
N LEU A 170 -14.44 2.37 -6.95
CA LEU A 170 -13.57 1.65 -6.04
C LEU A 170 -12.36 2.49 -5.63
N ARG A 171 -11.77 3.23 -6.58
CA ARG A 171 -10.65 4.13 -6.30
C ARG A 171 -11.05 5.26 -5.34
N LEU A 172 -12.19 5.90 -5.57
CA LEU A 172 -12.69 6.96 -4.67
C LEU A 172 -12.92 6.44 -3.26
N GLN A 173 -13.45 5.22 -3.12
CA GLN A 173 -13.67 4.60 -1.82
C GLN A 173 -12.37 4.23 -1.11
N LEU A 174 -11.37 3.70 -1.85
CA LEU A 174 -10.06 3.41 -1.28
C LEU A 174 -9.37 4.70 -0.81
N ASP A 175 -9.35 5.74 -1.64
CA ASP A 175 -8.73 7.03 -1.32
C ASP A 175 -9.35 7.65 -0.05
N GLU A 176 -10.67 7.57 0.10
CA GLU A 176 -11.41 8.06 1.29
C GLU A 176 -11.03 7.30 2.57
N ILE A 177 -10.78 5.99 2.47
CA ILE A 177 -10.44 5.15 3.62
C ILE A 177 -8.97 5.28 3.99
N TYR A 178 -8.07 5.36 3.01
CA TYR A 178 -6.63 5.15 3.21
C TYR A 178 -5.86 6.44 3.56
N THR A 179 -6.26 7.60 3.02
CA THR A 179 -5.49 8.85 3.16
C THR A 179 -5.23 9.23 4.62
N ASP A 180 -6.22 9.07 5.50
CA ASP A 180 -6.09 9.46 6.91
C ASP A 180 -5.31 8.43 7.75
N ILE A 181 -5.24 7.17 7.30
CA ILE A 181 -4.62 6.08 8.08
C ILE A 181 -3.10 6.11 7.96
N ASP A 182 -2.62 6.32 6.74
CA ASP A 182 -1.18 6.27 6.41
C ASP A 182 -0.40 7.28 7.27
N GLU A 183 -0.90 8.52 7.34
CA GLU A 183 -0.28 9.57 8.15
C GLU A 183 -0.31 9.26 9.66
N GLU A 184 -1.39 8.66 10.18
CA GLU A 184 -1.47 8.40 11.62
C GLU A 184 -0.57 7.22 12.06
N VAL A 185 -0.42 6.19 11.22
CA VAL A 185 0.53 5.09 11.46
C VAL A 185 1.98 5.58 11.39
N ASP A 186 2.31 6.42 10.41
CA ASP A 186 3.62 7.06 10.28
C ASP A 186 4.00 7.83 11.54
N LEU A 187 3.05 8.60 12.09
CA LEU A 187 3.27 9.39 13.30
C LEU A 187 3.43 8.52 14.54
N VAL A 188 2.69 7.41 14.65
CA VAL A 188 2.92 6.43 15.73
C VAL A 188 4.34 5.90 15.63
N VAL A 189 4.77 5.42 14.46
CA VAL A 189 6.12 4.89 14.26
C VAL A 189 7.17 5.96 14.56
N ALA A 190 6.97 7.21 14.12
CA ALA A 190 7.86 8.35 14.38
C ALA A 190 8.01 8.67 15.88
N ASP A 191 6.97 8.43 16.67
CA ASP A 191 6.96 8.73 18.10
C ASP A 191 7.79 7.76 18.95
N TYR A 192 8.02 6.54 18.44
CA TYR A 192 8.74 5.48 19.16
C TYR A 192 10.05 5.04 18.50
N LEU A 193 10.33 5.46 17.26
CA LEU A 193 11.57 5.09 16.58
C LEU A 193 12.81 5.71 17.26
N PRO A 194 13.95 4.99 17.28
CA PRO A 194 15.22 5.56 17.69
C PRO A 194 15.66 6.69 16.73
N PRO A 195 16.39 7.72 17.20
CA PRO A 195 16.76 8.90 16.38
C PRO A 195 17.58 8.61 15.11
N HIS A 196 18.18 7.42 14.99
CA HIS A 196 19.02 7.02 13.86
C HIS A 196 18.26 6.21 12.79
N ARG A 197 16.94 6.03 12.96
CA ARG A 197 16.08 5.30 12.04
C ARG A 197 15.07 6.24 11.40
N HIS A 198 14.61 5.87 10.22
CA HIS A 198 13.57 6.58 9.48
C HIS A 198 12.29 5.74 9.43
N VAL A 199 11.13 6.41 9.47
CA VAL A 199 9.81 5.79 9.43
C VAL A 199 9.64 4.97 8.16
N GLU A 200 9.95 5.58 7.00
CA GLU A 200 9.85 4.96 5.67
C GLU A 200 10.65 3.65 5.60
N ASP A 201 11.89 3.63 6.10
CA ASP A 201 12.72 2.43 6.08
C ASP A 201 12.12 1.30 6.93
N THR A 202 11.64 1.63 8.13
CA THR A 202 11.03 0.65 9.03
C THR A 202 9.73 0.08 8.46
N LEU A 203 8.85 0.93 7.92
CA LEU A 203 7.62 0.46 7.28
C LEU A 203 7.90 -0.35 6.00
N ALA A 204 8.90 0.03 5.21
CA ALA A 204 9.32 -0.77 4.05
C ALA A 204 9.90 -2.13 4.45
N GLU A 205 10.55 -2.24 5.62
CA GLU A 205 10.98 -3.52 6.17
C GLU A 205 9.79 -4.36 6.67
N MET A 206 8.81 -3.74 7.33
CA MET A 206 7.55 -4.38 7.74
C MET A 206 6.77 -4.92 6.53
N ALA A 207 6.66 -4.15 5.45
CA ALA A 207 6.03 -4.54 4.19
C ALA A 207 6.63 -5.79 3.55
N ARG A 208 7.90 -6.12 3.82
CA ARG A 208 8.58 -7.31 3.29
C ARG A 208 8.32 -8.57 4.11
N LEU A 209 7.79 -8.46 5.32
CA LEU A 209 7.43 -9.61 6.13
C LEU A 209 6.31 -10.42 5.45
N ARG A 210 6.25 -11.71 5.75
CA ARG A 210 5.08 -12.53 5.38
C ARG A 210 3.95 -12.25 6.36
N ASP A 211 2.71 -12.49 5.95
CA ASP A 211 1.54 -12.18 6.77
C ASP A 211 1.60 -12.83 8.17
N ASP A 212 2.02 -14.09 8.26
CA ASP A 212 2.21 -14.77 9.54
C ASP A 212 3.33 -14.16 10.40
N ASP A 213 4.38 -13.64 9.76
CA ASP A 213 5.51 -13.00 10.45
C ASP A 213 5.13 -11.61 10.97
N VAL A 214 4.26 -10.88 10.24
CA VAL A 214 3.70 -9.60 10.72
C VAL A 214 2.91 -9.82 12.01
N LEU A 215 2.13 -10.91 12.10
CA LEU A 215 1.31 -11.20 13.28
C LEU A 215 2.11 -11.66 14.50
N ASP A 216 3.35 -12.11 14.32
CA ASP A 216 4.25 -12.40 15.43
C ASP A 216 4.82 -11.10 16.00
N ALA A 217 4.37 -10.73 17.21
CA ALA A 217 4.79 -9.50 17.88
C ALA A 217 6.31 -9.41 18.08
N ARG A 218 7.02 -10.54 18.23
CA ARG A 218 8.49 -10.52 18.37
C ARG A 218 9.18 -10.24 17.05
N MET A 219 8.66 -10.77 15.95
CA MET A 219 9.17 -10.50 14.62
C MET A 219 8.92 -9.04 14.23
N ALA A 220 7.71 -8.54 14.47
CA ALA A 220 7.37 -7.13 14.27
C ALA A 220 8.29 -6.21 15.09
N LEU A 221 8.44 -6.47 16.39
CA LEU A 221 9.36 -5.73 17.26
C LEU A 221 10.80 -5.73 16.74
N SER A 222 11.31 -6.90 16.34
CA SER A 222 12.68 -7.02 15.80
C SER A 222 12.88 -6.19 14.52
N THR A 223 11.82 -6.06 13.72
CA THR A 223 11.83 -5.29 12.46
C THR A 223 11.75 -3.78 12.70
N MET A 224 11.18 -3.36 13.84
CA MET A 224 11.15 -1.96 14.25
C MET A 224 12.50 -1.46 14.81
N HIS A 225 13.44 -2.37 15.10
CA HIS A 225 14.78 -2.07 15.63
C HIS A 225 14.76 -1.22 16.91
N LEU A 226 13.81 -1.48 17.82
CA LEU A 226 13.70 -0.78 19.12
C LEU A 226 14.78 -1.21 20.14
N GLY A 227 15.93 -1.71 19.69
CA GLY A 227 17.03 -2.20 20.52
C GLY A 227 16.72 -3.54 21.21
N ASP A 228 17.26 -3.73 22.42
CA ASP A 228 17.08 -4.94 23.24
C ASP A 228 15.75 -4.93 24.04
N ALA A 229 14.81 -4.05 23.69
CA ALA A 229 13.55 -3.92 24.41
C ALA A 229 12.72 -5.19 24.33
N GLY A 230 12.14 -5.60 25.46
CA GLY A 230 11.10 -6.60 25.54
C GLY A 230 9.72 -6.02 25.22
N LEU A 231 8.78 -6.87 24.85
CA LEU A 231 7.39 -6.45 24.59
C LEU A 231 6.72 -5.81 25.81
N ASP A 232 7.10 -6.23 27.02
CA ASP A 232 6.49 -5.77 28.27
C ASP A 232 7.28 -4.61 28.91
N ASP A 233 8.31 -4.09 28.22
CA ASP A 233 9.07 -2.93 28.68
C ASP A 233 8.25 -1.65 28.47
N GLU A 234 8.36 -0.74 29.43
CA GLU A 234 7.75 0.60 29.37
C GLU A 234 8.46 1.46 28.32
N THR A 235 7.69 2.24 27.59
CA THR A 235 8.17 3.20 26.59
C THR A 235 7.34 4.48 26.64
N ALA A 236 7.84 5.58 26.08
CA ALA A 236 7.15 6.85 26.06
C ALA A 236 7.19 7.47 24.65
N PRO A 237 6.08 8.06 24.17
CA PRO A 237 6.05 8.73 22.88
C PRO A 237 6.83 10.05 22.95
N ARG A 238 7.42 10.42 21.82
CA ARG A 238 7.99 11.74 21.59
C ARG A 238 6.92 12.85 21.65
N GLY A 239 5.72 12.59 21.14
CA GLY A 239 4.55 13.49 21.17
C GLY A 239 4.23 14.17 19.83
N LEU A 240 4.90 13.78 18.73
CA LEU A 240 4.70 14.30 17.38
C LEU A 240 3.26 14.08 16.91
N ARG A 241 2.68 12.91 17.18
CA ARG A 241 1.32 12.57 16.75
C ARG A 241 0.28 13.52 17.34
N LEU A 242 0.39 13.84 18.62
CA LEU A 242 -0.55 14.78 19.26
C LEU A 242 -0.31 16.23 18.84
N LEU A 243 0.94 16.62 18.59
CA LEU A 243 1.27 17.94 18.06
C LEU A 243 0.75 18.14 16.63
N ARG A 244 0.70 17.08 15.81
CA ARG A 244 0.16 17.17 14.44
C ARG A 244 -1.32 17.58 14.40
N ARG A 245 -2.08 17.32 15.46
CA ARG A 245 -3.48 17.74 15.60
C ARG A 245 -3.64 19.26 15.77
N VAL A 246 -2.55 20.00 15.96
CA VAL A 246 -2.54 21.46 16.04
C VAL A 246 -2.47 22.04 14.62
N SER A 247 -3.60 22.50 14.10
CA SER A 247 -3.75 22.94 12.70
C SER A 247 -2.80 24.05 12.23
N LYS A 248 -2.25 24.86 13.14
CA LYS A 248 -1.32 25.96 12.84
C LYS A 248 0.16 25.57 12.97
N LEU A 249 0.47 24.35 13.39
CA LEU A 249 1.82 23.93 13.71
C LEU A 249 2.49 23.27 12.50
N SER A 250 3.64 23.80 12.07
CA SER A 250 4.42 23.15 11.02
C SER A 250 5.13 21.89 11.56
N PRO A 251 5.42 20.89 10.71
CA PRO A 251 6.18 19.70 11.12
C PRO A 251 7.56 20.03 11.70
N GLU A 252 8.26 21.06 11.17
CA GLU A 252 9.58 21.43 11.69
C GLU A 252 9.49 22.01 13.11
N VAL A 253 8.49 22.84 13.36
CA VAL A 253 8.24 23.40 14.70
C VAL A 253 7.80 22.30 15.67
N ALA A 254 6.95 21.36 15.24
CA ALA A 254 6.57 20.21 16.04
C ALA A 254 7.78 19.36 16.47
N SER A 255 8.70 19.06 15.54
CA SER A 255 9.96 18.36 15.87
C SER A 255 10.80 19.16 16.86
N SER A 256 10.93 20.47 16.66
CA SER A 256 11.72 21.34 17.54
C SER A 256 11.18 21.37 18.97
N ILE A 257 9.85 21.39 19.14
CA ILE A 257 9.20 21.28 20.45
C ILE A 257 9.52 19.93 21.09
N VAL A 258 9.33 18.83 20.35
CA VAL A 258 9.59 17.47 20.85
C VAL A 258 11.04 17.29 21.27
N ASP A 259 11.99 17.75 20.45
CA ASP A 259 13.42 17.63 20.72
C ASP A 259 13.84 18.46 21.94
N ARG A 260 13.14 19.57 22.21
CA ARG A 260 13.36 20.41 23.40
C ARG A 260 12.89 19.76 24.69
N PHE A 261 11.69 19.17 24.69
CA PHE A 261 11.05 18.68 25.92
C PHE A 261 11.27 17.18 26.17
N GLY A 262 11.58 16.39 25.13
CA GLY A 262 12.03 15.01 25.23
C GLY A 262 10.95 14.02 25.67
N GLY A 263 9.69 14.24 25.28
CA GLY A 263 8.60 13.29 25.47
C GLY A 263 7.25 13.94 25.83
N LEU A 264 6.16 13.23 25.55
CA LEU A 264 4.80 13.72 25.72
C LEU A 264 4.47 14.06 27.19
N ALA A 265 4.82 13.20 28.14
CA ALA A 265 4.53 13.42 29.57
C ALA A 265 5.13 14.73 30.10
N ARG A 266 6.33 15.10 29.60
CA ARG A 266 6.94 16.40 29.92
C ARG A 266 6.19 17.52 29.23
N LEU A 267 5.94 17.38 27.93
CA LEU A 267 5.24 18.35 27.09
C LEU A 267 3.87 18.76 27.64
N GLN A 268 3.12 17.83 28.24
CA GLN A 268 1.86 18.13 28.92
C GLN A 268 2.01 19.10 30.11
N ARG A 269 3.14 19.05 30.82
CA ARG A 269 3.44 19.86 32.02
C ARG A 269 4.05 21.22 31.71
N VAL A 270 4.48 21.45 30.47
CA VAL A 270 5.13 22.69 30.01
C VAL A 270 4.16 23.88 30.07
N THR A 271 4.65 25.07 30.42
CA THR A 271 3.86 26.31 30.45
C THR A 271 3.82 27.00 29.08
N ILE A 272 2.93 27.97 28.89
CA ILE A 272 2.89 28.75 27.63
C ILE A 272 4.21 29.50 27.41
N ASP A 273 4.78 30.08 28.47
CA ASP A 273 6.05 30.82 28.39
C ASP A 273 7.22 29.93 27.94
N ASP A 274 7.25 28.68 28.41
CA ASP A 274 8.25 27.69 28.00
C ASP A 274 8.11 27.31 26.52
N LEU A 275 6.87 27.19 26.01
CA LEU A 275 6.61 26.89 24.60
C LEU A 275 7.03 28.05 23.70
N VAL A 276 6.74 29.30 24.10
CA VAL A 276 7.14 30.52 23.37
C VAL A 276 8.67 30.68 23.31
N ALA A 277 9.41 30.04 24.20
CA ALA A 277 10.87 30.02 24.16
C ALA A 277 11.45 29.10 23.06
N VAL A 278 10.62 28.32 22.36
CA VAL A 278 11.03 27.50 21.20
C VAL A 278 10.98 28.34 19.93
N ASP A 279 12.05 28.28 19.13
CA ASP A 279 12.13 29.00 17.87
C ASP A 279 10.95 28.64 16.93
N GLY A 280 10.25 29.64 16.44
CA GLY A 280 9.07 29.47 15.57
C GLY A 280 7.74 29.27 16.29
N VAL A 281 7.72 29.33 17.63
CA VAL A 281 6.48 29.28 18.44
C VAL A 281 6.14 30.67 18.95
N ASP A 282 5.01 31.21 18.51
CA ASP A 282 4.42 32.42 19.10
C ASP A 282 3.40 32.08 20.21
N ALA A 283 2.87 33.12 20.87
CA ALA A 283 1.90 32.93 21.95
C ALA A 283 0.60 32.26 21.47
N ASP A 284 0.17 32.51 20.24
CA ASP A 284 -1.05 31.93 19.67
C ASP A 284 -0.88 30.44 19.37
N ILE A 285 0.28 30.04 18.84
CA ILE A 285 0.67 28.64 18.61
C ILE A 285 0.82 27.93 19.96
N ALA A 286 1.53 28.51 20.92
CA ALA A 286 1.69 27.93 22.25
C ALA A 286 0.35 27.67 22.95
N GLN A 287 -0.58 28.63 22.87
CA GLN A 287 -1.94 28.47 23.36
C GLN A 287 -2.67 27.33 22.64
N SER A 288 -2.59 27.29 21.31
CA SER A 288 -3.23 26.25 20.48
C SER A 288 -2.72 24.85 20.81
N VAL A 289 -1.42 24.71 21.10
CA VAL A 289 -0.79 23.46 21.56
C VAL A 289 -1.39 23.03 22.90
N LYS A 290 -1.40 23.92 23.90
CA LYS A 290 -1.94 23.60 25.24
C LYS A 290 -3.41 23.22 25.19
N GLU A 291 -4.23 23.96 24.44
CA GLU A 291 -5.66 23.66 24.28
C GLU A 291 -5.89 22.32 23.59
N THR A 292 -5.12 22.01 22.56
CA THR A 292 -5.24 20.74 21.83
C THR A 292 -4.87 19.56 22.71
N LEU A 293 -3.76 19.64 23.45
CA LEU A 293 -3.35 18.57 24.37
C LEU A 293 -4.37 18.38 25.50
N ALA A 294 -4.91 19.48 26.05
CA ALA A 294 -5.94 19.42 27.09
C ALA A 294 -7.21 18.73 26.58
N ARG A 295 -7.68 19.09 25.38
CA ARG A 295 -8.84 18.46 24.73
C ARG A 295 -8.61 16.97 24.50
N VAL A 296 -7.46 16.59 23.94
CA VAL A 296 -7.13 15.18 23.69
C VAL A 296 -7.06 14.38 25.01
N THR A 297 -6.56 15.01 26.08
CA THR A 297 -6.56 14.42 27.43
C THR A 297 -7.96 14.18 27.95
N GLU A 298 -8.85 15.16 27.81
CA GLU A 298 -10.25 15.05 28.21
C GLU A 298 -10.99 13.97 27.41
N ASP A 299 -10.81 13.94 26.09
CA ASP A 299 -11.42 12.94 25.19
C ASP A 299 -10.97 11.52 25.55
N ALA A 300 -9.69 11.30 25.86
CA ALA A 300 -9.18 9.99 26.25
C ALA A 300 -9.74 9.52 27.60
N ILE A 301 -9.85 10.42 28.57
CA ILE A 301 -10.43 10.09 29.89
C ILE A 301 -11.91 9.74 29.74
N LEU A 302 -12.67 10.51 28.95
CA LEU A 302 -14.08 10.24 28.71
C LEU A 302 -14.32 8.95 27.93
N GLY A 303 -13.45 8.64 26.96
CA GLY A 303 -13.50 7.41 26.16
C GLY A 303 -13.39 6.14 26.99
N GLN A 304 -12.64 6.15 28.10
CA GLN A 304 -12.53 5.00 29.00
C GLN A 304 -13.82 4.65 29.76
N TYR A 305 -14.78 5.58 29.84
CA TYR A 305 -16.06 5.38 30.54
C TYR A 305 -17.24 5.08 29.61
N SER A 306 -17.02 5.00 28.29
CA SER A 306 -18.03 4.67 27.28
C SER A 306 -17.90 3.25 26.75
#